data_AF-A0A0V0YQB9-F1
#
_entry.id   AF-A0A0V0YQB9-F1
#
_cell.length_a   1.000
_cell.length_b   1.000
_cell.length_c   1.000
_cell.angle_alpha   90.00
_cell.angle_beta   90.00
_cell.angle_gamma   90.00
#
_symmetry.space_group_name_H-M   'P 1'
#
loop_
_entity.id
_entity.type
_entity.pdbx_description
1 polymer ?
#
loop_
_entity_poly.entity_id
_entity_poly.type
_entity_poly.pdbx_seq_one_letter_code
_entity_poly.pdbx_strand_id
1 'polypeptide(L)'
;MPKDLGLLVENTSVQQLGTARKITVSSSSTTIIADSATKDEIQARIAQIKKELAETDSVYDSEKLAERIAKLSGGVAVIKVGAATETELEDRKLRIEDAKNATFAAIEEGIVP
;
A
#
# COMPACT_ATOMS: atom_id res chain seq x y z
N MET A 1 -15.11 19.32 14.68
CA MET A 1 -14.25 19.53 15.87
C MET A 1 -13.07 18.58 15.78
N PRO A 2 -11.98 18.97 15.09
CA PRO A 2 -10.80 18.12 15.01
C PRO A 2 -10.18 18.02 16.41
N LYS A 3 -10.05 16.81 16.93
CA LYS A 3 -9.17 16.54 18.07
C LYS A 3 -7.74 16.63 17.55
N ASP A 4 -7.24 17.86 17.41
CA ASP A 4 -5.80 18.10 17.39
C ASP A 4 -5.24 17.44 18.65
N LEU A 5 -4.30 16.51 18.48
CA LEU A 5 -3.74 15.74 19.60
C LEU A 5 -2.95 16.61 20.61
N GLY A 6 -2.95 17.95 20.50
CA GLY A 6 -2.22 18.85 21.39
C GLY A 6 -0.70 18.64 21.37
N LEU A 7 -0.21 17.77 20.48
CA LEU A 7 1.19 17.45 20.30
C LEU A 7 1.76 18.48 19.33
N LEU A 8 2.43 19.49 19.90
CA LEU A 8 3.29 20.38 19.13
C LEU A 8 4.41 19.54 18.50
N VAL A 9 4.69 19.78 17.22
CA VAL A 9 5.77 19.09 16.48
C VAL A 9 7.09 19.20 17.26
N GLU A 10 7.29 20.32 17.95
CA GLU A 10 8.43 20.63 18.81
C GLU A 10 8.63 19.66 19.99
N ASN A 11 7.56 19.03 20.48
CA ASN A 11 7.59 18.08 21.60
C ASN A 11 7.56 16.61 21.14
N THR A 12 7.72 16.35 19.83
CA THR A 12 7.62 14.99 19.28
C THR A 12 8.84 14.16 19.65
N SER A 13 8.63 12.96 20.18
CA SER A 13 9.70 12.00 20.46
C SER A 13 9.84 10.97 19.33
N VAL A 14 11.03 10.37 19.21
CA VAL A 14 11.30 9.36 18.16
C VAL A 14 10.37 8.15 18.28
N GLN A 15 9.88 7.84 19.49
CA GLN A 15 8.92 6.76 19.71
C GLN A 15 7.53 7.03 19.10
N GLN A 16 7.21 8.29 18.79
CA GLN A 16 5.94 8.67 18.14
C GLN A 16 6.04 8.60 16.61
N LEU A 17 7.24 8.41 16.05
CA LEU A 17 7.46 8.26 14.62
C LEU A 17 7.23 6.81 14.19
N GLY A 18 6.61 6.63 13.02
CA GLY A 18 6.48 5.32 12.38
C GLY A 18 7.80 4.84 11.79
N THR A 19 7.99 3.52 11.72
CA THR A 19 9.15 2.90 11.06
C THR A 19 8.72 2.16 9.79
N ALA A 20 9.53 2.27 8.74
CA ALA A 20 9.31 1.56 7.48
C ALA A 20 10.64 1.00 6.97
N ARG A 21 10.57 -0.17 6.33
CA ARG A 21 11.73 -0.87 5.77
C ARG A 21 12.21 -0.22 4.47
N LYS A 22 11.28 0.18 3.61
CA LYS A 22 11.59 0.85 2.34
C LYS A 22 10.44 1.76 1.95
N ILE A 23 10.77 2.97 1.52
CA ILE A 23 9.82 3.94 0.98
C ILE A 23 10.25 4.23 -0.45
N THR A 24 9.30 4.20 -1.38
CA THR A 24 9.54 4.56 -2.78
C THR A 24 8.53 5.65 -3.15
N VAL A 25 9.05 6.81 -3.54
CA VAL A 25 8.26 7.99 -3.88
C VAL A 25 8.39 8.23 -5.39
N SER A 26 7.25 8.32 -6.05
CA SER A 26 7.12 8.69 -7.46
C SER A 26 6.30 9.99 -7.55
N SER A 27 6.23 10.60 -8.74
CA SER A 27 5.49 11.86 -8.95
C SER A 27 3.99 11.75 -8.62
N SER A 28 3.40 10.56 -8.75
CA SER A 28 1.97 10.32 -8.57
C SER A 28 1.63 9.37 -7.41
N SER A 29 2.59 8.65 -6.86
CA SER A 29 2.32 7.64 -5.82
C SER A 29 3.47 7.44 -4.86
N THR A 30 3.14 7.04 -3.63
CA THR A 30 4.09 6.73 -2.57
C THR A 30 3.82 5.33 -2.06
N THR A 31 4.80 4.44 -2.16
CA THR A 31 4.72 3.07 -1.65
C THR A 31 5.55 2.94 -0.39
N ILE A 32 4.92 2.49 0.70
CA ILE A 32 5.55 2.31 2.01
C ILE A 32 5.54 0.82 2.34
N ILE A 33 6.73 0.24 2.51
CA ILE A 33 6.92 -1.15 2.91
C ILE A 33 7.31 -1.15 4.38
N ALA A 34 6.37 -1.49 5.25
CA ALA A 34 6.58 -1.58 6.70
C ALA A 34 6.92 -3.01 7.13
N ASP A 35 7.47 -3.16 8.33
CA ASP A 35 7.80 -4.45 8.92
C ASP A 35 6.58 -5.09 9.63
N SER A 36 6.68 -6.38 9.94
CA SER A 36 5.56 -7.19 10.46
C SER A 36 4.97 -6.73 11.81
N ALA A 37 5.65 -5.83 12.53
CA ALA A 37 5.22 -5.33 13.84
C ALA A 37 3.86 -4.61 13.82
N THR A 38 3.43 -4.07 12.69
CA THR A 38 2.16 -3.33 12.56
C THR A 38 0.99 -4.20 12.08
N LYS A 39 1.19 -5.51 11.89
CA LYS A 39 0.15 -6.40 11.32
C LYS A 39 -1.12 -6.43 12.15
N ASP A 40 -1.00 -6.53 13.47
CA ASP A 40 -2.15 -6.58 14.39
C ASP A 40 -2.89 -5.24 14.45
N GLU A 41 -2.15 -4.12 14.44
CA GLU A 41 -2.72 -2.77 14.38
C GLU A 41 -3.49 -2.53 13.07
N ILE A 42 -2.95 -3.00 11.94
CA ILE A 42 -3.61 -2.93 10.64
C ILE A 42 -4.90 -3.77 10.66
N GLN A 43 -4.86 -4.98 11.22
CA GLN A 43 -6.07 -5.82 11.34
C GLN A 43 -7.13 -5.18 12.24
N ALA A 44 -6.74 -4.61 13.37
CA ALA A 44 -7.64 -3.85 14.24
C ALA A 44 -8.25 -2.65 13.50
N ARG A 45 -7.45 -1.94 12.71
CA ARG A 45 -7.92 -0.81 11.90
C ARG A 45 -8.88 -1.25 10.79
N ILE A 46 -8.62 -2.36 10.12
CA ILE A 46 -9.53 -2.93 9.11
C ILE A 46 -10.86 -3.32 9.77
N ALA A 47 -10.82 -3.96 10.95
CA ALA A 47 -12.03 -4.33 11.68
C ALA A 47 -12.86 -3.10 12.08
N GLN A 48 -12.21 -2.02 12.50
CA GLN A 48 -12.88 -0.75 12.79
C GLN A 48 -13.57 -0.18 11.54
N ILE A 49 -12.85 -0.08 10.42
CA ILE A 49 -13.39 0.50 9.18
C ILE A 49 -14.53 -0.37 8.61
N LYS A 50 -14.46 -1.69 8.78
CA LYS A 50 -15.56 -2.61 8.41
C LYS A 50 -16.83 -2.37 9.22
N LYS A 51 -16.72 -1.99 10.50
CA LYS A 51 -17.89 -1.59 11.30
C LYS A 51 -18.45 -0.26 10.81
N GLU A 52 -17.60 0.73 10.59
CA GLU A 52 -17.98 2.04 10.05
C GLU A 52 -18.68 1.92 8.67
N LEU A 53 -18.26 0.95 7.85
CA LEU A 53 -18.90 0.63 6.57
C LEU A 53 -20.32 0.07 6.75
N ALA A 54 -20.53 -0.79 7.76
CA ALA A 54 -21.82 -1.42 8.01
C ALA A 54 -22.88 -0.45 8.60
N GLU A 55 -22.43 0.61 9.24
CA GLU A 55 -23.27 1.65 9.86
C GLU A 55 -23.56 2.83 8.90
N THR A 56 -22.95 2.82 7.72
CA THR A 56 -23.00 3.91 6.74
C THR A 56 -24.06 3.62 5.68
N ASP A 57 -25.02 4.54 5.51
CA ASP A 57 -26.03 4.45 4.44
C ASP A 57 -25.66 5.28 3.19
N SER A 58 -24.55 5.99 3.24
CA SER A 58 -24.05 6.84 2.15
C SER A 58 -23.23 6.01 1.17
N VAL A 59 -23.62 6.02 -0.11
CA VAL A 59 -22.89 5.33 -1.19
C VAL A 59 -21.48 5.88 -1.33
N TYR A 60 -21.31 7.20 -1.24
CA TYR A 60 -20.01 7.87 -1.33
C TYR A 60 -19.06 7.41 -0.23
N ASP A 61 -19.54 7.36 1.02
CA ASP A 61 -18.71 6.95 2.15
C ASP A 61 -18.41 5.45 2.09
N SER A 62 -19.38 4.65 1.65
CA SER A 62 -19.20 3.20 1.43
C SER A 62 -18.07 2.91 0.44
N GLU A 63 -18.05 3.60 -0.71
CA GLU A 63 -16.97 3.47 -1.71
C GLU A 63 -15.61 3.87 -1.14
N LYS A 64 -15.54 4.98 -0.40
CA LYS A 64 -14.28 5.47 0.18
C LYS A 64 -13.74 4.55 1.27
N LEU A 65 -14.61 4.01 2.12
CA LEU A 65 -14.24 3.06 3.17
C LEU A 65 -13.80 1.73 2.54
N ALA A 66 -14.48 1.26 1.48
CA ALA A 66 -14.07 0.08 0.73
C ALA A 66 -12.69 0.25 0.08
N GLU A 67 -12.43 1.39 -0.57
CA GLU A 67 -11.13 1.73 -1.16
C GLU A 67 -10.00 1.68 -0.10
N ARG A 68 -10.28 2.19 1.11
CA ARG A 68 -9.35 2.17 2.23
C ARG A 68 -9.11 0.75 2.77
N ILE A 69 -10.16 -0.06 2.89
CA ILE A 69 -10.04 -1.47 3.31
C ILE A 69 -9.18 -2.24 2.29
N ALA A 70 -9.39 -2.03 0.99
CA ALA A 70 -8.61 -2.66 -0.07
C ALA A 70 -7.13 -2.30 0.05
N LYS A 71 -6.81 -1.01 0.25
CA LYS A 71 -5.42 -0.54 0.45
C LYS A 71 -4.76 -1.14 1.69
N LEU A 72 -5.49 -1.26 2.80
CA LEU A 72 -4.95 -1.84 4.04
C LEU A 72 -4.82 -3.37 3.98
N SER A 73 -5.72 -4.05 3.27
CA SER A 73 -5.75 -5.52 3.19
C SER A 73 -4.83 -6.07 2.11
N GLY A 74 -4.65 -5.34 1.00
CA GLY A 74 -3.86 -5.77 -0.15
C GLY A 74 -2.36 -5.83 0.13
N GLY A 75 -1.87 -5.00 1.06
CA GLY A 75 -0.45 -4.96 1.42
C GLY A 75 0.47 -4.62 0.23
N VAL A 76 1.76 -4.98 0.35
CA VAL A 76 2.75 -4.76 -0.70
C VAL A 76 3.59 -6.03 -0.88
N ALA A 77 3.51 -6.64 -2.06
CA ALA A 77 4.35 -7.77 -2.43
C ALA A 77 5.68 -7.28 -3.05
N VAL A 78 6.80 -7.89 -2.64
CA VAL A 78 8.13 -7.56 -3.17
C VAL A 78 8.70 -8.77 -3.90
N ILE A 79 8.88 -8.64 -5.21
CA ILE A 79 9.52 -9.66 -6.06
C ILE A 79 11.02 -9.34 -6.15
N LYS A 80 11.87 -10.28 -5.76
CA LYS A 80 13.33 -10.15 -5.87
C LYS A 80 13.83 -10.98 -7.04
N VAL A 81 14.53 -10.33 -7.96
CA VAL A 81 15.09 -10.95 -9.17
C VAL A 81 16.60 -11.03 -9.00
N GLY A 82 17.17 -12.22 -9.21
CA GLY A 82 18.61 -12.46 -9.15
C GLY A 82 19.19 -12.80 -10.52
N ALA A 83 20.45 -12.43 -10.75
CA ALA A 83 21.23 -12.80 -11.92
C ALA A 83 22.73 -12.87 -11.57
N ALA A 84 23.54 -13.50 -12.44
CA ALA A 84 24.97 -13.66 -12.22
C ALA A 84 25.78 -12.41 -12.61
N THR A 85 25.29 -11.65 -13.58
CA THR A 85 25.92 -10.41 -14.08
C THR A 85 24.95 -9.23 -14.02
N GLU A 86 25.48 -8.00 -14.00
CA GLU A 86 24.68 -6.77 -13.94
C GLU A 86 23.77 -6.63 -15.17
N THR A 87 24.30 -6.93 -16.36
CA THR A 87 23.55 -6.86 -17.63
C THR A 87 22.36 -7.83 -17.63
N GLU A 88 22.54 -9.05 -17.13
CA GLU A 88 21.44 -10.01 -17.00
C GLU A 88 20.41 -9.62 -15.94
N LEU A 89 20.86 -8.96 -14.86
CA LEU A 89 19.96 -8.48 -13.81
C LEU A 89 19.01 -7.44 -14.38
N GLU A 90 19.55 -6.50 -15.15
CA GLU A 90 18.78 -5.41 -15.75
C GLU A 90 17.83 -5.92 -16.84
N ASP A 91 18.28 -6.82 -17.72
CA ASP A 91 17.41 -7.48 -18.71
C ASP A 91 16.28 -8.29 -18.05
N ARG A 92 16.58 -9.10 -17.02
CA ARG A 92 15.54 -9.85 -16.30
C ARG A 92 14.55 -8.94 -15.57
N LYS A 93 15.04 -7.84 -14.99
CA LYS A 93 14.19 -6.86 -14.32
C LYS A 93 13.20 -6.23 -15.32
N LEU A 94 13.69 -5.78 -16.48
CA LEU A 94 12.86 -5.18 -17.53
C LEU A 94 11.81 -6.16 -18.05
N ARG A 95 12.19 -7.43 -18.29
CA ARG A 95 11.24 -8.48 -18.72
C ARG A 95 10.14 -8.75 -17.71
N ILE A 96 10.48 -8.76 -16.42
CA ILE A 96 9.49 -8.99 -15.35
C ILE A 96 8.58 -7.78 -15.20
N GLU A 97 9.11 -6.57 -15.36
CA GLU A 97 8.30 -5.34 -15.33
C GLU A 97 7.32 -5.28 -16.50
N ASP A 98 7.76 -5.64 -17.70
CA ASP A 98 6.91 -5.72 -18.88
C ASP A 98 5.83 -6.80 -18.73
N ALA A 99 6.23 -8.02 -18.32
CA ALA A 99 5.29 -9.11 -18.06
C ALA A 99 4.25 -8.74 -16.99
N LYS A 100 4.68 -8.06 -15.92
CA LYS A 100 3.77 -7.52 -14.90
C LYS A 100 2.77 -6.58 -15.59
N ASN A 101 3.24 -5.53 -16.24
CA ASN A 101 2.35 -4.52 -16.83
C ASN A 101 1.38 -5.13 -17.85
N ALA A 102 1.83 -6.09 -18.67
CA ALA A 102 0.99 -6.85 -19.60
C ALA A 102 -0.12 -7.63 -18.88
N THR A 103 0.19 -8.31 -17.78
CA THR A 103 -0.83 -9.05 -17.00
C THR A 103 -1.85 -8.13 -16.33
N PHE A 104 -1.43 -6.95 -15.84
CA PHE A 104 -2.37 -5.97 -15.27
C PHE A 104 -3.29 -5.41 -16.36
N ALA A 105 -2.74 -5.02 -17.51
CA ALA A 105 -3.54 -4.53 -18.65
C ALA A 105 -4.54 -5.59 -19.14
N ALA A 106 -4.12 -6.85 -19.24
CA ALA A 106 -5.00 -7.95 -19.63
C ALA A 106 -6.15 -8.21 -18.64
N ILE A 107 -5.92 -7.96 -17.33
CA ILE A 107 -6.98 -8.08 -16.31
C ILE A 107 -7.97 -6.91 -16.41
N GLU A 108 -7.49 -5.70 -16.72
CA GLU A 108 -8.31 -4.49 -16.81
C GLU A 108 -9.15 -4.42 -18.10
N GLU A 109 -8.54 -4.72 -19.25
CA GLU A 109 -9.16 -4.54 -20.57
C GLU A 109 -9.58 -5.86 -21.24
N GLY A 110 -9.15 -7.00 -20.72
CA GLY A 110 -9.34 -8.32 -21.33
C GLY A 110 -8.24 -8.66 -22.35
N ILE A 111 -8.35 -9.83 -22.98
CA ILE A 111 -7.39 -10.31 -24.00
C ILE A 111 -8.05 -10.41 -25.38
N VAL A 112 -7.32 -10.04 -26.42
CA VAL A 112 -7.72 -10.19 -27.83
C VAL A 112 -6.75 -11.18 -28.52
N PRO A 113 -7.23 -12.10 -29.39
CA PRO A 113 -6.38 -13.09 -30.07
C PRO A 113 -5.41 -12.51 -31.09
#